data_AF-A0A7C9HT48-F1
#
_entry.id   AF-A0A7C9HT48-F1
#
_cell.length_a   1.000
_cell.length_b   1.000
_cell.length_c   1.000
_cell.angle_alpha   90.00
_cell.angle_beta   90.00
_cell.angle_gamma   90.00
#
_symmetry.space_group_name_H-M   'P 1'
#
loop_
_entity.id
_entity.type
_entity.pdbx_description
1 polymer ?
#
loop_
_entity_poly.entity_id
_entity_poly.type
_entity_poly.pdbx_seq_one_letter_code
_entity_poly.pdbx_strand_id
1 'polypeptide(L)'
;MPLDPILYPPPQVRPGDWLDDELLGRVQVGGYHDGPIPWPYRRRTGAHSLILTPALVRAVRTETAGDVQEAFGVSEGTVWGWRKALGVTRDNNPATKAAYAATRNIPPEAAARGRQHALSPEARQKALESIKAGWQDRQPHPETITWTAKMDALLGTLPDEQAAQALGVSKTKVAQRRRLLGKPAWREGHTVTWTPEMETRLGTAFDGVLATEWGISRSAVTLRRQALGIAPLSRP
;
A
#
# COMPACT_ATOMS: atom_id res chain seq x y z
N MET A 1 24.68 15.05 20.63
CA MET A 1 24.85 16.39 21.26
C MET A 1 23.52 16.66 21.93
N PRO A 2 23.46 17.01 23.23
CA PRO A 2 22.18 17.16 23.90
C PRO A 2 21.34 18.22 23.19
N LEU A 3 20.07 17.89 22.92
CA LEU A 3 19.15 18.82 22.24
C LEU A 3 18.84 20.00 23.16
N ASP A 4 18.82 21.21 22.59
CA ASP A 4 18.57 22.44 23.34
C ASP A 4 17.05 22.61 23.62
N PRO A 5 16.63 22.77 24.89
CA PRO A 5 15.25 23.09 25.26
C PRO A 5 14.69 24.35 24.57
N ILE A 6 15.56 25.29 24.17
CA ILE A 6 15.17 26.50 23.41
C ILE A 6 14.67 26.12 22.03
N LEU A 7 15.29 25.12 21.40
CA LEU A 7 14.88 24.64 20.08
C LEU A 7 13.63 23.76 20.15
N TYR A 8 13.35 23.12 21.27
CA TYR A 8 12.17 22.27 21.45
C TYR A 8 11.40 22.68 22.72
N PRO A 9 10.69 23.82 22.69
CA PRO A 9 10.05 24.35 23.88
C PRO A 9 8.90 23.43 24.32
N PRO A 10 8.85 23.07 25.60
CA PRO A 10 7.78 22.24 26.11
C PRO A 10 6.45 23.01 26.10
N PRO A 11 5.36 22.43 25.59
CA PRO A 11 4.06 23.08 25.61
C PRO A 11 3.66 23.38 27.06
N GLN A 12 3.05 24.53 27.31
CA GLN A 12 2.65 24.97 28.65
C GLN A 12 1.16 24.66 28.88
N VAL A 13 0.85 23.40 29.21
CA VAL A 13 -0.51 22.90 29.41
C VAL A 13 -0.64 22.19 30.76
N ARG A 14 -1.87 22.05 31.24
CA ARG A 14 -2.17 21.37 32.52
C ARG A 14 -2.72 19.97 32.27
N PRO A 15 -2.54 19.02 33.21
CA PRO A 15 -3.26 17.75 33.16
C PRO A 15 -4.77 17.98 33.06
N GLY A 16 -5.42 17.32 32.09
CA GLY A 16 -6.83 17.52 31.76
C GLY A 16 -7.07 18.40 30.52
N ASP A 17 -6.09 19.20 30.11
CA ASP A 17 -6.15 19.95 28.85
C ASP A 17 -6.07 19.00 27.63
N TRP A 18 -6.34 19.55 26.44
CA TRP A 18 -6.33 18.78 25.20
C TRP A 18 -5.26 19.30 24.25
N LEU A 19 -4.52 18.38 23.66
CA LEU A 19 -3.49 18.65 22.65
C LEU A 19 -3.73 17.78 21.42
N ASP A 20 -3.25 18.25 20.27
CA ASP A 20 -3.26 17.47 19.05
C ASP A 20 -1.98 16.63 18.94
N ASP A 21 -2.17 15.32 18.80
CA ASP A 21 -1.14 14.33 18.51
C ASP A 21 -1.15 14.03 17.01
N GLU A 22 0.01 14.11 16.37
CA GLU A 22 0.14 13.87 14.92
C GLU A 22 -0.31 12.46 14.48
N LEU A 23 -0.25 11.46 15.36
CA LEU A 23 -0.63 10.08 15.04
C LEU A 23 -2.03 9.71 15.52
N LEU A 24 -2.47 10.28 16.65
CA LEU A 24 -3.72 9.88 17.32
C LEU A 24 -4.82 10.95 17.27
N GLY A 25 -4.53 12.13 16.73
CA GLY A 25 -5.44 13.27 16.74
C GLY A 25 -5.56 13.90 18.13
N ARG A 26 -6.74 14.43 18.46
CA ARG A 26 -6.94 15.19 19.70
C ARG A 26 -6.95 14.28 20.92
N VAL A 27 -5.99 14.47 21.83
CA VAL A 27 -5.78 13.65 23.04
C VAL A 27 -5.78 14.52 24.30
N GLN A 28 -6.23 13.94 25.41
CA GLN A 28 -6.19 14.61 26.72
C GLN A 28 -4.81 14.43 27.35
N VAL A 29 -4.29 15.49 27.98
CA VAL A 29 -3.01 15.52 28.69
C VAL A 29 -3.17 14.81 30.04
N GLY A 30 -2.32 13.82 30.31
CA GLY A 30 -2.27 13.08 31.57
C GLY A 30 -1.29 13.66 32.59
N GLY A 31 -0.21 14.28 32.10
CA GLY A 31 0.88 14.81 32.92
C GLY A 31 2.11 15.08 32.06
N TYR A 32 3.25 15.30 32.69
CA TYR A 32 4.55 15.52 32.05
C TYR A 32 5.52 14.40 32.37
N HIS A 33 6.37 14.09 31.40
CA HIS A 33 7.49 13.18 31.57
C HIS A 33 8.72 13.96 32.03
N ASP A 34 9.47 13.40 32.98
CA ASP A 34 10.62 14.05 33.63
C ASP A 34 11.94 13.89 32.84
N GLY A 35 11.86 13.94 31.50
CA GLY A 35 13.06 13.97 30.66
C GLY A 35 13.78 15.33 30.75
N PRO A 36 15.05 15.43 30.30
CA PRO A 36 15.77 16.71 30.23
C PRO A 36 14.97 17.84 29.57
N ILE A 37 14.18 17.51 28.55
CA ILE A 37 13.11 18.34 28.02
C ILE A 37 11.77 17.77 28.51
N PRO A 38 11.10 18.42 29.48
CA PRO A 38 9.87 17.90 30.04
C PRO A 38 8.75 17.93 29.00
N TRP A 39 8.04 16.82 28.78
CA TRP A 39 7.05 16.76 27.69
C TRP A 39 5.72 16.14 28.12
N PRO A 40 4.57 16.64 27.65
CA PRO A 40 3.29 16.08 28.04
C PRO A 40 3.10 14.68 27.46
N TYR A 41 2.46 13.81 28.25
CA TYR A 41 2.01 12.49 27.83
C TYR A 41 0.49 12.39 27.83
N ARG A 42 -0.05 11.50 26.99
CA ARG A 42 -1.49 11.29 26.89
C ARG A 42 -2.05 10.65 28.15
N ARG A 43 -3.26 11.05 28.55
CA ARG A 43 -4.00 10.41 29.64
C ARG A 43 -4.50 9.04 29.19
N ARG A 44 -3.85 7.97 29.66
CA ARG A 44 -4.28 6.58 29.45
C ARG A 44 -3.80 5.71 30.61
N THR A 45 -4.58 4.70 30.98
CA THR A 45 -4.15 3.71 31.97
C THR A 45 -2.97 2.87 31.45
N GLY A 46 -1.93 2.70 32.28
CA GLY A 46 -0.72 1.95 31.96
C GLY A 46 0.31 2.75 31.17
N ALA A 47 0.29 2.64 29.84
CA ALA A 47 1.36 3.22 29.01
C ALA A 47 1.17 4.72 28.74
N HIS A 48 2.03 5.53 29.37
CA HIS A 48 2.17 6.98 29.16
C HIS A 48 3.08 7.23 27.95
N SER A 49 2.50 7.40 26.76
CA SER A 49 3.28 7.83 25.59
C SER A 49 3.22 9.36 25.49
N LEU A 50 4.36 9.96 25.15
CA LEU A 50 4.45 11.39 24.86
C LEU A 50 3.50 11.78 23.73
N ILE A 51 2.94 12.99 23.83
CA ILE A 51 2.07 13.57 22.82
C ILE A 51 2.95 14.15 21.71
N LEU A 52 2.74 13.67 20.49
CA LEU A 52 3.49 14.08 19.30
C LEU A 52 2.99 15.42 18.77
N THR A 53 3.28 16.50 19.52
CA THR A 53 3.05 17.86 19.06
C THR A 53 4.04 18.24 17.95
N PRO A 54 3.79 19.30 17.17
CA PRO A 54 4.65 19.68 16.04
C PRO A 54 6.13 19.85 16.39
N ALA A 55 6.45 20.31 17.60
CA ALA A 55 7.83 20.47 18.06
C ALA A 55 8.53 19.12 18.28
N LEU A 56 7.86 18.13 18.89
CA LEU A 56 8.43 16.78 19.05
C LEU A 56 8.51 16.06 17.72
N VAL A 57 7.51 16.21 16.84
CA VAL A 57 7.54 15.67 15.48
C VAL A 57 8.73 16.21 14.70
N ARG A 58 9.06 17.51 14.85
CA ARG A 58 10.27 18.08 14.26
C ARG A 58 11.52 17.35 14.77
N ALA A 59 11.69 17.20 16.09
CA ALA A 59 12.84 16.51 16.66
C ALA A 59 12.97 15.07 16.12
N VAL A 60 11.87 14.33 16.05
CA VAL A 60 11.84 12.95 15.53
C VAL A 60 12.27 12.87 14.06
N ARG A 61 11.95 13.90 13.27
CA ARG A 61 12.27 14.00 11.83
C ARG A 61 13.70 14.48 11.57
N THR A 62 14.25 15.36 12.40
CA THR A 62 15.53 16.03 12.13
C THR A 62 16.71 15.41 12.84
N GLU A 63 16.53 15.03 14.10
CA GLU A 63 17.63 14.64 15.00
C GLU A 63 17.96 13.15 14.90
N THR A 64 19.02 12.67 15.58
CA THR A 64 19.31 11.23 15.67
C THR A 64 18.36 10.55 16.66
N ALA A 65 18.19 9.23 16.56
CA ALA A 65 17.30 8.51 17.49
C ALA A 65 17.83 8.56 18.93
N GLY A 66 19.17 8.51 19.09
CA GLY A 66 19.84 8.65 20.38
C GLY A 66 19.64 10.01 21.03
N ASP A 67 19.80 11.11 20.26
CA ASP A 67 19.62 12.46 20.79
C ASP A 67 18.15 12.70 21.24
N VAL A 68 17.17 12.15 20.50
CA VAL A 68 15.74 12.21 20.89
C VAL A 68 15.47 11.37 22.15
N GLN A 69 16.07 10.18 22.26
CA GLN A 69 15.96 9.35 23.47
C GLN A 69 16.48 10.10 24.69
N GLU A 70 17.68 10.67 24.60
CA GLU A 70 18.33 11.35 25.72
C GLU A 70 17.56 12.61 26.12
N ALA A 71 17.14 13.42 25.16
CA ALA A 71 16.45 14.68 25.42
C ALA A 71 15.05 14.51 26.02
N PHE A 72 14.27 13.53 25.55
CA PHE A 72 12.87 13.34 25.98
C PHE A 72 12.70 12.19 26.98
N GLY A 73 13.77 11.46 27.33
CA GLY A 73 13.73 10.37 28.30
C GLY A 73 12.94 9.15 27.85
N VAL A 74 12.90 8.87 26.54
CA VAL A 74 12.14 7.74 25.95
C VAL A 74 13.07 6.69 25.36
N SER A 75 12.61 5.45 25.23
CA SER A 75 13.44 4.40 24.60
C SER A 75 13.65 4.62 23.10
N GLU A 76 14.81 4.24 22.58
CA GLU A 76 15.12 4.32 21.15
C GLU A 76 14.10 3.54 20.30
N GLY A 77 13.59 2.42 20.81
CA GLY A 77 12.52 1.65 20.18
C GLY A 77 11.21 2.43 20.04
N THR A 78 10.90 3.31 21.00
CA THR A 78 9.75 4.23 20.92
C THR A 78 9.96 5.26 19.81
N VAL A 79 11.16 5.84 19.73
CA VAL A 79 11.52 6.79 18.65
C VAL A 79 11.45 6.11 17.28
N TRP A 80 11.91 4.86 17.17
CA TRP A 80 11.78 4.06 15.95
C TRP A 80 10.31 3.81 15.56
N GLY A 81 9.46 3.49 16.53
CA GLY A 81 8.02 3.36 16.33
C GLY A 81 7.40 4.62 15.76
N TRP A 82 7.72 5.79 16.34
CA TRP A 82 7.27 7.08 15.84
C TRP A 82 7.78 7.38 14.44
N ARG A 83 9.06 7.13 14.16
CA ARG A 83 9.65 7.33 12.83
C ARG A 83 8.95 6.49 11.77
N LYS A 84 8.69 5.23 12.07
CA LYS A 84 7.96 4.33 11.16
C LYS A 84 6.56 4.85 10.86
N ALA A 85 5.83 5.29 11.89
CA ALA A 85 4.48 5.84 11.73
C ALA A 85 4.47 7.18 10.95
N LEU A 86 5.50 8.01 11.13
CA LEU A 86 5.66 9.30 10.46
C LEU A 86 6.34 9.20 9.07
N GLY A 87 6.70 8.00 8.61
CA GLY A 87 7.39 7.80 7.33
C GLY A 87 8.83 8.34 7.29
N VAL A 88 9.47 8.48 8.45
CA VAL A 88 10.86 8.94 8.56
C VAL A 88 11.79 7.78 8.23
N THR A 89 12.57 7.95 7.18
CA THR A 89 13.56 6.99 6.69
C THR A 89 14.98 7.51 6.94
N ARG A 90 15.97 6.63 6.81
CA ARG A 90 17.38 7.00 6.91
C ARG A 90 17.78 8.11 5.94
N ASP A 91 17.15 8.17 4.77
CA ASP A 91 17.53 9.09 3.70
C ASP A 91 16.85 10.47 3.80
N ASN A 92 15.70 10.55 4.50
CA ASN A 92 14.96 11.81 4.71
C ASN A 92 15.23 12.47 6.08
N ASN A 93 15.90 11.78 7.01
CA ASN A 93 16.37 12.35 8.27
C ASN A 93 17.82 12.88 8.13
N PRO A 94 18.05 14.20 8.24
CA PRO A 94 19.34 14.81 7.97
C PRO A 94 20.43 14.40 8.98
N ALA A 95 20.14 14.36 10.30
CA ALA A 95 21.14 14.01 11.30
C ALA A 95 21.55 12.53 11.21
N THR A 96 20.60 11.64 10.97
CA THR A 96 20.86 10.20 10.76
C THR A 96 21.68 9.99 9.48
N LYS A 97 21.35 10.70 8.40
CA LYS A 97 22.11 10.67 7.15
C LYS A 97 23.54 11.19 7.33
N ALA A 98 23.72 12.28 8.07
CA ALA A 98 25.03 12.86 8.38
C ALA A 98 25.88 11.93 9.26
N ALA A 99 25.31 11.37 10.33
CA ALA A 99 25.97 10.39 11.19
C ALA A 99 26.44 9.16 10.39
N TYR A 100 25.60 8.64 9.50
CA TYR A 100 25.94 7.49 8.67
C TYR A 100 26.96 7.81 7.56
N ALA A 101 26.96 9.05 7.06
CA ALA A 101 28.01 9.52 6.16
C ALA A 101 29.36 9.61 6.87
N ALA A 102 29.37 10.05 8.14
CA ALA A 102 30.57 10.13 8.97
C ALA A 102 31.12 8.75 9.37
N THR A 103 30.27 7.74 9.58
CA THR A 103 30.74 6.37 9.84
C THR A 103 31.33 5.70 8.61
N ARG A 104 30.90 6.10 7.41
CA ARG A 104 31.55 5.68 6.17
C ARG A 104 32.89 6.39 6.03
N ASN A 105 33.98 5.66 6.28
CA ASN A 105 35.35 6.13 6.02
C ASN A 105 35.67 6.12 4.51
N ILE A 106 34.82 6.75 3.71
CA ILE A 106 35.04 6.94 2.27
C ILE A 106 35.41 8.41 2.09
N PRO A 107 36.65 8.73 1.70
CA PRO A 107 37.04 10.10 1.40
C PRO A 107 36.07 10.74 0.41
N PRO A 108 35.60 11.98 0.62
CA PRO A 108 34.63 12.64 -0.26
C PRO A 108 35.06 12.64 -1.73
N GLU A 109 36.37 12.77 -1.96
CA GLU A 109 36.99 12.69 -3.29
C GLU A 109 36.87 11.30 -3.92
N ALA A 110 37.05 10.22 -3.16
CA ALA A 110 36.87 8.86 -3.67
C ALA A 110 35.41 8.59 -4.06
N ALA A 111 34.45 9.09 -3.25
CA ALA A 111 33.04 9.02 -3.59
C ALA A 111 32.70 9.87 -4.84
N ALA A 112 33.32 11.04 -5.00
CA ALA A 112 33.16 11.89 -6.18
C ALA A 112 33.74 11.24 -7.44
N ARG A 113 34.95 10.67 -7.36
CA ARG A 113 35.56 9.89 -8.44
C ARG A 113 34.69 8.71 -8.85
N GLY A 114 34.13 7.98 -7.88
CA GLY A 114 33.18 6.90 -8.16
C GLY A 114 31.92 7.36 -8.90
N ARG A 115 31.36 8.52 -8.52
CA ARG A 115 30.21 9.12 -9.23
C ARG A 115 30.57 9.56 -10.64
N GLN A 116 31.72 10.23 -10.83
CA GLN A 116 32.20 10.66 -12.14
C GLN A 116 32.47 9.46 -13.06
N HIS A 117 33.10 8.41 -12.52
CA HIS A 117 33.32 7.16 -13.25
C HIS A 117 31.99 6.50 -13.64
N ALA A 118 31.00 6.43 -12.75
CA ALA A 118 29.68 5.89 -13.09
C ALA A 118 28.93 6.70 -14.15
N LEU A 119 29.20 8.01 -14.25
CA LEU A 119 28.65 8.90 -15.28
C LEU A 119 29.43 8.86 -16.59
N SER A 120 30.60 8.21 -16.63
CA SER A 120 31.42 8.15 -17.83
C SER A 120 30.68 7.40 -18.95
N PRO A 121 30.89 7.80 -20.23
CA PRO A 121 30.31 7.08 -21.36
C PRO A 121 30.69 5.60 -21.36
N GLU A 122 31.92 5.28 -20.95
CA GLU A 122 32.45 3.92 -20.89
C GLU A 122 31.75 3.04 -19.84
N ALA A 123 31.56 3.56 -18.62
CA ALA A 123 30.85 2.80 -17.57
C ALA A 123 29.37 2.58 -17.93
N ARG A 124 28.74 3.59 -18.56
CA ARG A 124 27.38 3.46 -19.10
C ARG A 124 27.32 2.43 -20.22
N GLN A 125 28.28 2.44 -21.14
CA GLN A 125 28.37 1.47 -22.22
C GLN A 125 28.52 0.06 -21.66
N LYS A 126 29.42 -0.16 -20.69
CA LYS A 126 29.59 -1.46 -20.02
C LYS A 126 28.33 -1.91 -19.29
N ALA A 127 27.59 -0.99 -18.65
CA ALA A 127 26.31 -1.29 -18.02
C ALA A 127 25.25 -1.69 -19.05
N LEU A 128 25.16 -0.98 -20.18
CA LEU A 128 24.26 -1.32 -21.28
C LEU A 128 24.63 -2.67 -21.92
N GLU A 129 25.91 -2.94 -22.11
CA GLU A 129 26.41 -4.21 -22.62
C GLU A 129 26.11 -5.36 -21.66
N SER A 130 26.29 -5.15 -20.35
CA SER A 130 25.92 -6.14 -19.33
C SER A 130 24.40 -6.39 -19.32
N ILE A 131 23.58 -5.35 -19.45
CA ILE A 131 22.14 -5.50 -19.61
C ILE A 131 21.84 -6.30 -20.89
N LYS A 132 22.42 -5.92 -22.03
CA LYS A 132 22.22 -6.60 -23.32
C LYS A 132 22.65 -8.07 -23.29
N ALA A 133 23.79 -8.38 -22.67
CA ALA A 133 24.27 -9.74 -22.47
C ALA A 133 23.31 -10.54 -21.58
N GLY A 134 22.81 -9.93 -20.50
CA GLY A 134 21.78 -10.53 -19.66
C GLY A 134 20.44 -10.77 -20.37
N TRP A 135 20.16 -10.05 -21.47
CA TRP A 135 19.00 -10.30 -22.32
C TRP A 135 19.27 -11.41 -23.36
N GLN A 136 20.51 -11.58 -23.80
CA GLN A 136 20.91 -12.64 -24.74
C GLN A 136 20.83 -14.02 -24.09
N ASP A 137 21.25 -14.14 -22.82
CA ASP A 137 21.22 -15.41 -22.09
C ASP A 137 19.88 -15.71 -21.38
N ARG A 138 18.96 -14.72 -21.36
CA ARG A 138 17.59 -14.96 -20.89
C ARG A 138 16.85 -15.78 -21.93
N GLN A 139 16.87 -17.10 -21.76
CA GLN A 139 15.88 -17.98 -22.36
C GLN A 139 14.48 -17.39 -22.09
N PRO A 140 13.66 -17.13 -23.12
CA PRO A 140 12.27 -16.75 -22.90
C PRO A 140 11.64 -17.82 -22.02
N HIS A 141 10.92 -17.42 -20.97
CA HIS A 141 10.22 -18.38 -20.12
C HIS A 141 9.41 -19.31 -21.04
N PRO A 142 9.39 -20.65 -20.81
CA PRO A 142 8.72 -21.61 -21.69
C PRO A 142 7.24 -21.31 -21.99
N GLU A 143 6.64 -20.33 -21.32
CA GLU A 143 5.27 -19.84 -21.49
C GLU A 143 5.17 -18.54 -22.34
N THR A 144 6.14 -18.26 -23.20
CA THR A 144 6.09 -17.11 -24.12
C THR A 144 5.16 -17.42 -25.29
N ILE A 145 3.86 -17.56 -25.00
CA ILE A 145 2.80 -17.76 -26.00
C ILE A 145 2.73 -16.57 -26.97
N THR A 146 2.75 -16.88 -28.26
CA THR A 146 2.37 -15.94 -29.32
C THR A 146 0.85 -16.00 -29.48
N TRP A 147 0.16 -14.96 -29.02
CA TRP A 147 -1.31 -14.89 -29.13
C TRP A 147 -1.75 -14.77 -30.58
N THR A 148 -2.57 -15.70 -31.04
CA THR A 148 -3.23 -15.63 -32.36
C THR A 148 -4.69 -15.18 -32.22
N ALA A 149 -5.29 -14.69 -33.30
CA ALA A 149 -6.70 -14.29 -33.30
C ALA A 149 -7.65 -15.42 -32.84
N LYS A 150 -7.33 -16.68 -33.16
CA LYS A 150 -8.08 -17.86 -32.71
C LYS A 150 -7.97 -18.06 -31.20
N MET A 151 -6.81 -17.80 -30.60
CA MET A 151 -6.61 -17.87 -29.15
C MET A 151 -7.36 -16.74 -28.44
N ASP A 152 -7.33 -15.53 -29.00
CA ASP A 152 -8.07 -14.38 -28.46
C ASP A 152 -9.60 -14.56 -28.53
N ALA A 153 -10.10 -15.31 -29.54
CA ALA A 153 -11.51 -15.68 -29.64
C ALA A 153 -11.95 -16.70 -28.56
N LEU A 154 -11.01 -17.48 -28.03
CA LEU A 154 -11.25 -18.44 -26.95
C LEU A 154 -11.35 -17.76 -25.57
N LEU A 155 -10.83 -16.55 -25.43
CA LEU A 155 -10.87 -15.78 -24.20
C LEU A 155 -12.29 -15.22 -23.97
N GLY A 156 -12.88 -15.52 -22.82
CA GLY A 156 -14.22 -15.07 -22.44
C GLY A 156 -15.39 -15.94 -22.95
N THR A 157 -15.12 -16.94 -23.80
CA THR A 157 -16.13 -17.95 -24.21
C THR A 157 -16.14 -19.17 -23.29
N LEU A 158 -15.00 -19.44 -22.63
CA LEU A 158 -14.77 -20.54 -21.69
C LEU A 158 -14.20 -19.97 -20.38
N PRO A 159 -14.29 -20.69 -19.25
CA PRO A 159 -13.56 -20.32 -18.04
C PRO A 159 -12.06 -20.14 -18.32
N ASP A 160 -11.45 -19.12 -17.72
CA ASP A 160 -10.02 -18.79 -17.90
C ASP A 160 -9.10 -20.00 -17.62
N GLU A 161 -9.56 -20.97 -16.84
CA GLU A 161 -8.86 -22.22 -16.50
C GLU A 161 -8.89 -23.27 -17.62
N GLN A 162 -10.04 -23.45 -18.27
CA GLN A 162 -10.15 -24.33 -19.44
C GLN A 162 -9.42 -23.71 -20.64
N ALA A 163 -9.52 -22.37 -20.78
CA ALA A 163 -8.75 -21.64 -21.78
C ALA A 163 -7.23 -21.79 -21.57
N ALA A 164 -6.77 -21.74 -20.31
CA ALA A 164 -5.37 -21.97 -19.96
C ALA A 164 -4.90 -23.37 -20.33
N GLN A 165 -5.69 -24.40 -20.01
CA GLN A 165 -5.37 -25.79 -20.33
C GLN A 165 -5.34 -26.04 -21.84
N ALA A 166 -6.31 -25.50 -22.60
CA ALA A 166 -6.37 -25.64 -24.05
C ALA A 166 -5.21 -24.95 -24.77
N LEU A 167 -4.67 -23.86 -24.19
CA LEU A 167 -3.60 -23.05 -24.77
C LEU A 167 -2.21 -23.39 -24.23
N GLY A 168 -2.11 -24.27 -23.23
CA GLY A 168 -0.83 -24.64 -22.60
C GLY A 168 -0.14 -23.48 -21.87
N VAL A 169 -0.92 -22.56 -21.28
CA VAL A 169 -0.40 -21.36 -20.60
C VAL A 169 -1.01 -21.19 -19.22
N SER A 170 -0.37 -20.39 -18.37
CA SER A 170 -0.92 -20.04 -17.07
C SER A 170 -2.25 -19.26 -17.17
N LYS A 171 -3.17 -19.55 -16.25
CA LYS A 171 -4.45 -18.83 -16.05
C LYS A 171 -4.26 -17.32 -15.92
N THR A 172 -3.16 -16.90 -15.30
CA THR A 172 -2.81 -15.48 -15.13
C THR A 172 -2.56 -14.78 -16.47
N LYS A 173 -1.90 -15.44 -17.43
CA LYS A 173 -1.68 -14.92 -18.79
C LYS A 173 -2.97 -14.79 -19.57
N VAL A 174 -3.84 -15.79 -19.48
CA VAL A 174 -5.20 -15.77 -20.07
C VAL A 174 -5.99 -14.59 -19.50
N ALA A 175 -6.03 -14.43 -18.18
CA ALA A 175 -6.72 -13.32 -17.52
C ALA A 175 -6.13 -11.95 -17.89
N GLN A 176 -4.80 -11.85 -17.99
CA GLN A 176 -4.11 -10.63 -18.41
C GLN A 176 -4.43 -10.28 -19.87
N ARG A 177 -4.34 -11.26 -20.79
CA ARG A 177 -4.68 -11.06 -22.21
C ARG A 177 -6.15 -10.70 -22.39
N ARG A 178 -7.04 -11.38 -21.67
CA ARG A 178 -8.47 -11.09 -21.64
C ARG A 178 -8.76 -9.65 -21.19
N ARG A 179 -8.10 -9.19 -20.12
CA ARG A 179 -8.18 -7.79 -19.64
C ARG A 179 -7.65 -6.79 -20.68
N LEU A 180 -6.52 -7.09 -21.33
CA LEU A 180 -5.97 -6.24 -22.39
C LEU A 180 -6.91 -6.12 -23.60
N LEU A 181 -7.67 -7.17 -23.91
CA LEU A 181 -8.69 -7.16 -24.96
C LEU A 181 -10.05 -6.62 -24.50
N GLY A 182 -10.17 -6.17 -23.24
CA GLY A 182 -11.42 -5.67 -22.68
C GLY A 182 -12.52 -6.73 -22.54
N LYS A 183 -12.19 -8.01 -22.57
CA LYS A 183 -13.18 -9.10 -22.52
C LYS A 183 -13.58 -9.40 -21.06
N PRO A 184 -14.88 -9.53 -20.75
CA PRO A 184 -15.33 -9.93 -19.42
C PRO A 184 -14.88 -11.36 -19.11
N ALA A 185 -14.66 -11.65 -17.82
CA ALA A 185 -14.37 -13.02 -17.38
C ALA A 185 -15.60 -13.89 -17.64
N TRP A 186 -15.38 -15.12 -18.12
CA TRP A 186 -16.45 -16.10 -18.22
C TRP A 186 -16.98 -16.40 -16.82
N ARG A 187 -18.30 -16.37 -16.64
CA ARG A 187 -18.98 -16.76 -15.41
C ARG A 187 -20.08 -17.75 -15.76
N GLU A 188 -20.09 -18.88 -15.05
CA GLU A 188 -21.17 -19.86 -15.11
C GLU A 188 -22.48 -19.20 -14.65
N GLY A 189 -23.54 -19.32 -15.46
CA GLY A 189 -24.84 -18.71 -15.18
C GLY A 189 -25.14 -17.38 -15.89
N HIS A 190 -24.37 -16.97 -16.91
CA HIS A 190 -24.75 -15.84 -17.77
C HIS A 190 -25.68 -16.20 -18.93
N THR A 191 -25.75 -17.48 -19.34
CA THR A 191 -26.72 -17.93 -20.34
C THR A 191 -27.95 -18.49 -19.62
N VAL A 192 -28.63 -17.64 -18.85
CA VAL A 192 -29.99 -17.95 -18.43
C VAL A 192 -30.88 -17.64 -19.62
N THR A 193 -31.50 -18.67 -20.20
CA THR A 193 -32.57 -18.47 -21.17
C THR A 193 -33.78 -17.94 -20.40
N TRP A 194 -33.96 -16.62 -20.42
CA TRP A 194 -35.10 -15.97 -19.78
C TRP A 194 -36.37 -16.31 -20.54
N THR A 195 -37.27 -17.05 -19.91
CA THR A 195 -38.61 -17.28 -20.46
C THR A 195 -39.55 -16.13 -20.06
N PRO A 196 -40.62 -15.86 -20.83
CA PRO A 196 -41.61 -14.86 -20.47
C PRO A 196 -42.18 -15.04 -19.05
N GLU A 197 -42.33 -16.29 -18.59
CA GLU A 197 -42.81 -16.64 -17.26
C GLU A 197 -41.84 -16.19 -16.17
N MET A 198 -40.53 -16.34 -16.40
CA MET A 198 -39.50 -15.87 -15.47
C MET A 198 -39.51 -14.34 -15.36
N GLU A 199 -39.69 -13.64 -16.48
CA GLU A 199 -39.74 -12.17 -16.50
C GLU A 199 -40.95 -11.61 -15.76
N THR A 200 -42.13 -12.23 -15.91
CA THR A 200 -43.32 -11.84 -15.13
C THR A 200 -43.16 -12.03 -13.63
N ARG A 201 -42.25 -12.89 -13.18
CA ARG A 201 -41.98 -13.14 -11.77
C ARG A 201 -40.88 -12.25 -11.19
N LEU A 202 -40.13 -11.52 -12.01
CA LEU A 202 -39.17 -10.53 -11.53
C LEU A 202 -39.92 -9.37 -10.86
N GLY A 203 -39.61 -9.09 -9.60
CA GLY A 203 -40.27 -8.04 -8.81
C GLY A 203 -41.50 -8.49 -8.02
N THR A 204 -42.00 -9.72 -8.21
CA THR A 204 -43.09 -10.28 -7.38
C THR A 204 -42.59 -11.03 -6.14
N ALA A 205 -41.36 -11.52 -6.19
CA ALA A 205 -40.68 -12.17 -5.07
C ALA A 205 -39.23 -11.65 -4.94
N PHE A 206 -38.60 -11.92 -3.80
CA PHE A 206 -37.21 -11.54 -3.58
C PHE A 206 -36.28 -12.24 -4.57
N ASP A 207 -35.30 -11.49 -5.09
CA ASP A 207 -34.30 -12.00 -6.04
C ASP A 207 -33.61 -13.29 -5.53
N GLY A 208 -33.45 -13.44 -4.21
CA GLY A 208 -32.86 -14.65 -3.60
C GLY A 208 -33.76 -15.88 -3.65
N VAL A 209 -35.08 -15.72 -3.54
CA VAL A 209 -36.04 -16.83 -3.64
C VAL A 209 -36.12 -17.32 -5.08
N LEU A 210 -36.22 -16.37 -6.02
CA LEU A 210 -36.23 -16.66 -7.46
C LEU A 210 -34.92 -17.32 -7.92
N ALA A 211 -33.79 -16.90 -7.36
CA ALA A 211 -32.48 -17.49 -7.63
C ALA A 211 -32.42 -18.97 -7.20
N THR A 212 -32.90 -19.29 -5.99
CA THR A 212 -32.96 -20.68 -5.51
C THR A 212 -33.94 -21.52 -6.33
N GLU A 213 -35.09 -20.97 -6.70
CA GLU A 213 -36.14 -21.67 -7.46
C GLU A 213 -35.70 -21.99 -8.89
N TRP A 214 -34.99 -21.07 -9.55
CA TRP A 214 -34.54 -21.26 -10.93
C TRP A 214 -33.14 -21.89 -11.05
N GLY A 215 -32.47 -22.15 -9.92
CA GLY A 215 -31.11 -22.68 -9.91
C GLY A 215 -30.08 -21.71 -10.52
N ILE A 216 -30.33 -20.40 -10.47
CA ILE A 216 -29.46 -19.37 -11.05
C ILE A 216 -28.86 -18.48 -9.95
N SER A 217 -27.79 -17.75 -10.29
CA SER A 217 -27.19 -16.85 -9.30
C SER A 217 -28.11 -15.67 -8.95
N ARG A 218 -28.14 -15.26 -7.68
CA ARG A 218 -28.86 -14.05 -7.22
C ARG A 218 -28.48 -12.82 -8.04
N SER A 219 -27.20 -12.70 -8.38
CA SER A 219 -26.68 -11.61 -9.20
C SER A 219 -27.28 -11.60 -10.61
N ALA A 220 -27.54 -12.76 -11.22
CA ALA A 220 -28.19 -12.83 -12.54
C ALA A 220 -29.64 -12.34 -12.49
N VAL A 221 -30.39 -12.71 -11.44
CA VAL A 221 -31.76 -12.20 -11.20
C VAL A 221 -31.75 -10.68 -11.00
N THR A 222 -30.87 -10.17 -10.13
CA THR A 222 -30.75 -8.73 -9.88
C THR A 222 -30.39 -7.94 -11.14
N LEU A 223 -29.46 -8.44 -11.95
CA LEU A 223 -29.07 -7.81 -13.21
C LEU A 223 -30.21 -7.80 -14.24
N ARG A 224 -30.96 -8.90 -14.38
CA ARG A 224 -32.12 -8.94 -15.28
C ARG A 224 -33.24 -8.01 -14.82
N ARG A 225 -33.53 -7.99 -13.52
CA ARG A 225 -34.49 -7.07 -12.90
C ARG A 225 -34.12 -5.61 -13.18
N GLN A 226 -32.84 -5.26 -13.00
CA GLN A 226 -32.32 -3.91 -13.30
C GLN A 226 -32.39 -3.58 -14.80
N ALA A 227 -32.07 -4.54 -15.68
CA ALA A 227 -32.15 -4.34 -17.14
C ALA A 227 -33.60 -4.09 -17.62
N LEU A 228 -34.60 -4.65 -16.94
CA LEU A 228 -36.02 -4.42 -17.19
C LEU A 228 -36.61 -3.23 -16.41
N GLY A 229 -35.78 -2.50 -15.64
CA GLY A 229 -36.22 -1.32 -14.88
C GLY A 229 -37.15 -1.62 -13.70
N ILE A 230 -37.24 -2.88 -13.27
CA ILE A 230 -38.14 -3.30 -12.19
C ILE A 230 -37.48 -2.97 -10.84
N ALA A 231 -38.20 -2.34 -9.91
CA ALA A 231 -37.66 -2.00 -8.58
C ALA A 231 -37.46 -3.25 -7.70
N PRO A 232 -36.46 -3.26 -6.78
CA PRO A 232 -36.32 -4.35 -5.84
C PRO A 232 -37.45 -4.31 -4.81
N LEU A 233 -37.96 -5.48 -4.44
CA LEU A 233 -38.78 -5.63 -3.25
C LEU A 233 -37.94 -5.21 -2.03
N SER A 234 -38.27 -4.06 -1.46
CA SER A 234 -37.70 -3.59 -0.19
C SER A 234 -38.43 -4.26 0.96
N ARG A 235 -37.70 -4.66 2.01
CA ARG A 235 -38.34 -5.03 3.27
C ARG A 235 -38.97 -3.76 3.89
N PRO A 236 -40.14 -3.87 4.53
CA PRO A 236 -40.66 -2.80 5.38
C PRO A 236 -39.72 -2.50 6.56
#